data_AF-A0A1F5LLM1-F1
#
_entry.id   AF-A0A1F5LLM1-F1
#
_cell.length_a   1.000
_cell.length_b   1.000
_cell.length_c   1.000
_cell.angle_alpha   90.00
_cell.angle_beta   90.00
_cell.angle_gamma   90.00
#
_symmetry.space_group_name_H-M   'P 1'
#
loop_
_entity.id
_entity.type
_entity.pdbx_description
1 polymer ?
#
loop_
_entity_poly.entity_id
_entity_poly.type
_entity_poly.pdbx_seq_one_letter_code
_entity_poly.pdbx_strand_id
1 'polypeptide(L)'
;MAMIDLKGLFPTVTAFIAFIITILCLFAGTQKNFISGADLLTLYTPSSQTKTQTTTQTNVAHDFYSIHIMSYCQGELGTTDPSAGVTRNVTTCSSRTILFAFDPTQAWPKEVTHGAELDWPRVIADDFHAFRMTSRAMAVLYCMGVGAIGAVLIGRVFETFMPWGGQGLFEFWFLILGSFSISVASVIATVIAFDFVSLINAHGEGSNVSAHYGDKFLGMTWASAGLLLAGSVASFVNVFIRAARAVPAPAVEKDIEG
;
A
#
# COMPACT_ATOMS: atom_id res chain seq x y z
N MET A 1 26.15 -25.40 17.70
CA MET A 1 25.85 -23.96 17.57
C MET A 1 26.01 -23.61 16.10
N ALA A 2 24.91 -23.61 15.35
CA ALA A 2 24.95 -23.37 13.91
C ALA A 2 25.51 -21.96 13.67
N MET A 3 26.62 -21.86 12.93
CA MET A 3 27.08 -20.57 12.42
C MET A 3 25.98 -20.04 11.50
N ILE A 4 25.31 -18.98 11.94
CA ILE A 4 24.31 -18.28 11.14
C ILE A 4 25.03 -17.74 9.91
N ASP A 5 24.75 -18.30 8.73
CA ASP A 5 25.29 -17.77 7.49
C ASP A 5 24.57 -16.44 7.19
N LEU A 6 25.19 -15.34 7.63
CA LEU A 6 24.69 -13.97 7.47
C LEU A 6 24.29 -13.66 6.01
N LYS A 7 24.95 -14.31 5.05
CA LYS A 7 24.71 -14.16 3.61
C LYS A 7 23.45 -14.90 3.13
N GLY A 8 23.03 -15.95 3.83
CA GLY A 8 21.76 -16.65 3.60
C GLY A 8 20.58 -15.98 4.30
N LEU A 9 20.85 -15.20 5.35
CA LEU A 9 19.81 -14.52 6.14
C LEU A 9 19.27 -13.24 5.47
N PHE A 10 20.07 -12.59 4.62
CA PHE A 10 19.73 -11.30 4.02
C PHE A 10 18.36 -11.28 3.29
N PRO A 11 18.04 -12.23 2.37
CA PRO A 11 16.73 -12.26 1.72
C PRO A 11 15.58 -12.36 2.72
N THR A 12 15.73 -13.20 3.75
CA THR A 12 14.74 -13.37 4.83
C THR A 12 14.51 -12.10 5.62
N VAL A 13 15.57 -11.36 5.96
CA VAL A 13 15.46 -10.08 6.68
C VAL A 13 14.74 -9.04 5.82
N THR A 14 15.12 -8.91 4.54
CA THR A 14 14.45 -7.99 3.63
C THR A 14 12.99 -8.33 3.43
N ALA A 15 12.65 -9.63 3.32
CA ALA A 15 11.28 -10.12 3.23
C ALA A 15 10.49 -9.83 4.50
N PHE A 16 11.08 -10.03 5.68
CA PHE A 16 10.43 -9.75 6.96
C PHE A 16 10.11 -8.27 7.14
N ILE A 17 11.07 -7.38 6.83
CA ILE A 17 10.85 -5.93 6.91
C ILE A 17 9.78 -5.50 5.89
N ALA A 18 9.88 -5.97 4.64
CA ALA A 18 8.89 -5.69 3.60
C ALA A 18 7.49 -6.21 3.97
N PHE A 19 7.40 -7.39 4.59
CA PHE A 19 6.15 -7.97 5.08
C PHE A 19 5.47 -7.04 6.09
N ILE A 20 6.22 -6.55 7.08
CA ILE A 20 5.71 -5.61 8.08
C ILE A 20 5.25 -4.33 7.41
N ILE A 21 6.08 -3.72 6.56
CA ILE A 21 5.72 -2.46 5.87
C ILE A 21 4.45 -2.63 5.04
N THR A 22 4.32 -3.73 4.29
CA THR A 22 3.15 -3.98 3.44
C THR A 22 1.88 -4.22 4.26
N ILE A 23 1.99 -4.94 5.39
CA ILE A 23 0.89 -5.11 6.35
C ILE A 23 0.47 -3.76 6.93
N LEU A 24 1.42 -2.90 7.30
CA LEU A 24 1.10 -1.55 7.79
C LEU A 24 0.37 -0.73 6.73
N CYS A 25 0.77 -0.82 5.46
CA CYS A 25 0.07 -0.17 4.35
C CYS A 25 -1.35 -0.71 4.14
N LEU A 26 -1.55 -2.04 4.20
CA LEU A 26 -2.86 -2.67 4.02
C LEU A 26 -3.84 -2.36 5.14
N PHE A 27 -3.34 -2.30 6.37
CA PHE A 27 -4.16 -2.05 7.56
C PHE A 27 -4.17 -0.59 8.01
N ALA A 28 -3.56 0.30 7.24
CA ALA A 28 -3.74 1.73 7.41
C ALA A 28 -5.25 2.05 7.38
N GLY A 29 -5.72 2.81 8.37
CA GLY A 29 -7.15 3.16 8.48
C GLY A 29 -8.05 2.13 9.15
N THR A 30 -7.49 1.19 9.92
CA THR A 30 -8.31 0.29 10.76
C THR A 30 -8.76 0.94 12.06
N GLN A 31 -7.81 1.58 12.72
CA GLN A 31 -7.94 2.17 14.04
C GLN A 31 -7.72 3.66 13.90
N LYS A 32 -8.42 4.45 14.72
CA LYS A 32 -8.23 5.90 14.78
C LYS A 32 -6.76 6.18 15.10
N ASN A 33 -6.13 7.06 14.33
CA ASN A 33 -4.72 7.48 14.51
C ASN A 33 -3.66 6.38 14.29
N PHE A 34 -4.01 5.25 13.67
CA PHE A 34 -3.02 4.25 13.25
C PHE A 34 -2.23 4.76 12.04
N ILE A 35 -1.03 5.26 12.29
CA ILE A 35 -0.11 5.91 11.32
C ILE A 35 -0.77 7.10 10.60
N SER A 36 -0.70 8.27 11.23
CA SER A 36 -1.16 9.53 10.63
C SER A 36 -0.39 9.83 9.34
N GLY A 37 -1.11 9.91 8.22
CA GLY A 37 -0.56 10.19 6.88
C GLY A 37 -0.25 8.96 6.02
N ALA A 38 -0.64 7.75 6.44
CA ALA A 38 -0.55 6.52 5.64
C ALA A 38 -1.79 6.26 4.77
N ASP A 39 -2.53 7.31 4.44
CA ASP A 39 -3.58 7.31 3.44
C ASP A 39 -3.00 7.29 2.02
N LEU A 40 -3.73 6.71 1.08
CA LEU A 40 -3.42 6.79 -0.35
C LEU A 40 -3.63 8.21 -0.84
N LEU A 41 -4.76 8.80 -0.45
CA LEU A 41 -5.11 10.20 -0.68
C LEU A 41 -6.10 10.67 0.38
N THR A 42 -6.08 11.95 0.69
CA THR A 42 -7.04 12.64 1.57
C THR A 42 -7.83 13.65 0.77
N LEU A 43 -9.15 13.58 0.89
CA LEU A 43 -10.09 14.56 0.36
C LEU A 43 -10.48 15.53 1.48
N TYR A 44 -10.53 16.80 1.14
CA TYR A 44 -11.04 17.88 1.96
C TYR A 44 -12.31 18.39 1.33
N THR A 45 -13.35 18.41 2.13
CA THR A 45 -14.65 18.94 1.73
C THR A 45 -14.92 20.26 2.44
N PRO A 46 -15.69 21.15 1.81
CA PRO A 46 -16.17 22.36 2.47
C PRO A 46 -17.22 21.98 3.52
N SER A 47 -16.79 21.59 4.71
CA SER A 47 -17.67 21.52 5.88
C SER A 47 -17.44 22.77 6.73
N SER A 48 -18.49 23.60 6.78
CA SER A 48 -18.77 24.76 7.63
C SER A 48 -17.58 25.45 8.32
N GLN A 49 -16.82 26.28 7.60
CA GLN A 49 -16.09 27.39 8.25
C GLN A 49 -17.04 28.37 8.99
N THR A 50 -18.35 28.20 8.86
CA THR A 50 -19.39 28.95 9.57
C THR A 50 -20.18 28.04 10.52
N LYS A 51 -19.52 27.37 11.49
CA LYS A 51 -20.22 26.88 12.69
C LYS A 51 -20.56 28.08 13.60
N THR A 52 -21.44 28.97 13.15
CA THR A 52 -22.17 29.83 14.08
C THR A 52 -23.17 28.93 14.79
N GLN A 53 -22.99 28.85 16.10
CA GLN A 53 -23.68 27.98 17.04
C GLN A 53 -25.19 28.25 17.06
N THR A 54 -25.95 27.78 16.07
CA THR A 54 -27.40 27.67 16.18
C THR A 54 -27.96 26.76 15.10
N THR A 55 -28.78 25.82 15.56
CA THR A 55 -29.77 25.02 14.82
C THR A 55 -29.37 23.57 14.50
N THR A 56 -30.14 22.72 15.14
CA THR A 56 -30.38 21.30 14.97
C THR A 56 -30.66 20.93 13.50
N GLN A 57 -29.70 20.35 12.76
CA GLN A 57 -30.07 19.55 11.59
C GLN A 57 -28.99 18.54 11.15
N THR A 58 -29.53 17.42 10.69
CA THR A 58 -28.98 16.10 10.42
C THR A 58 -28.22 16.02 9.09
N ASN A 59 -27.06 15.34 9.11
CA ASN A 59 -26.16 14.99 7.98
C ASN A 59 -25.13 16.06 7.59
N VAL A 60 -24.29 16.47 8.55
CA VAL A 60 -23.12 17.31 8.29
C VAL A 60 -22.02 16.43 7.66
N ALA A 61 -21.56 16.80 6.45
CA ALA A 61 -20.38 16.20 5.83
C ALA A 61 -19.16 16.35 6.75
N HIS A 62 -18.24 15.39 6.74
CA HIS A 62 -16.99 15.54 7.49
C HIS A 62 -16.04 16.53 6.81
N ASP A 63 -15.06 17.09 7.53
CA ASP A 63 -14.10 18.06 6.96
C ASP A 63 -13.06 17.38 6.07
N PHE A 64 -12.69 16.15 6.42
CA PHE A 64 -11.75 15.35 5.64
C PHE A 64 -12.14 13.87 5.58
N TYR A 65 -11.75 13.25 4.47
CA TYR A 65 -11.86 11.82 4.22
C TYR A 65 -10.50 11.31 3.78
N SER A 66 -9.87 10.47 4.59
CA SER A 66 -8.61 9.80 4.28
C SER A 66 -8.90 8.40 3.74
N ILE A 67 -8.53 8.15 2.48
CA ILE A 67 -8.76 6.89 1.78
C ILE A 67 -7.52 6.01 1.90
N HIS A 68 -7.72 4.75 2.30
CA HIS A 68 -6.70 3.72 2.39
C HIS A 68 -7.01 2.58 1.41
N ILE A 69 -6.12 1.59 1.30
CA ILE A 69 -6.29 0.47 0.34
C ILE A 69 -7.59 -0.29 0.58
N MET A 70 -7.94 -0.57 1.85
CA MET A 70 -9.05 -1.45 2.22
C MET A 70 -10.16 -0.76 3.01
N SER A 71 -9.98 0.51 3.37
CA SER A 71 -10.91 1.28 4.18
C SER A 71 -10.78 2.77 3.90
N TYR A 72 -11.67 3.56 4.49
CA TYR A 72 -11.55 5.01 4.55
C TYR A 72 -11.90 5.47 5.96
N CYS A 73 -11.32 6.60 6.38
CA CYS A 73 -11.61 7.26 7.63
C CYS A 73 -12.09 8.68 7.38
N GLN A 74 -13.04 9.14 8.18
CA GLN A 74 -13.61 10.47 8.11
C GLN A 74 -13.41 11.21 9.44
N GLY A 75 -13.24 12.53 9.38
CA GLY A 75 -12.90 13.33 10.55
C GLY A 75 -13.20 14.81 10.43
N GLU A 76 -12.99 15.52 11.54
CA GLU A 76 -13.10 16.98 11.62
C GLU A 76 -11.72 17.61 11.86
N LEU A 77 -11.50 18.82 11.36
CA LEU A 77 -10.29 19.60 11.56
C LEU A 77 -10.41 20.36 12.88
N GLY A 78 -9.59 20.00 13.86
CA GLY A 78 -9.42 20.74 15.11
C GLY A 78 -8.48 21.91 14.91
N THR A 79 -8.95 23.12 15.25
CA THR A 79 -8.08 24.29 15.39
C THR A 79 -7.48 24.27 16.80
N THR A 80 -6.17 24.13 16.90
CA THR A 80 -5.45 24.38 18.14
C THR A 80 -4.33 25.33 17.80
N ASP A 81 -4.45 26.57 18.27
CA ASP A 81 -3.56 27.72 18.12
C ASP A 81 -3.04 28.08 16.71
N PRO A 82 -2.98 29.38 16.34
CA PRO A 82 -2.48 29.85 15.04
C PRO A 82 -0.99 29.53 14.76
N SER A 83 -0.29 28.91 15.72
CA SER A 83 1.12 28.52 15.65
C SER A 83 1.34 27.00 15.65
N ALA A 84 0.29 26.20 15.88
CA ALA A 84 0.33 24.75 15.81
C ALA A 84 -0.57 24.32 14.64
N GLY A 85 -0.02 23.51 13.73
CA GLY A 85 -0.73 23.11 12.51
C GLY A 85 -2.12 22.51 12.78
N VAL A 86 -3.01 22.61 11.78
CA VAL A 86 -4.38 22.09 11.85
C VAL A 86 -4.37 20.61 12.28
N THR A 87 -4.99 20.30 13.43
CA THR A 87 -4.98 18.96 14.00
C THR A 87 -6.15 18.15 13.45
N ARG A 88 -5.88 17.01 12.80
CA ARG A 88 -6.94 16.16 12.23
C ARG A 88 -7.52 15.24 13.32
N ASN A 89 -8.81 15.38 13.62
CA ASN A 89 -9.52 14.51 14.57
C ASN A 89 -10.36 13.46 13.82
N VAL A 90 -9.89 12.21 13.80
CA VAL A 90 -10.57 11.11 13.12
C VAL A 90 -11.76 10.62 13.96
N THR A 91 -12.99 10.84 13.47
CA THR A 91 -14.22 10.46 14.18
C THR A 91 -14.59 9.00 13.93
N THR A 92 -14.65 8.58 12.67
CA THR A 92 -15.18 7.26 12.28
C THR A 92 -14.38 6.68 11.12
N CYS A 93 -14.14 5.37 11.13
CA CYS A 93 -13.55 4.64 10.01
C CYS A 93 -14.53 3.57 9.53
N SER A 94 -14.51 3.32 8.22
CA SER A 94 -15.32 2.27 7.59
C SER A 94 -14.77 0.86 7.87
N SER A 95 -15.60 -0.15 7.67
CA SER A 95 -15.20 -1.55 7.80
C SER A 95 -14.25 -1.95 6.66
N ARG A 96 -13.24 -2.77 7.00
CA ARG A 96 -12.23 -3.25 6.03
C ARG A 96 -12.88 -4.19 5.01
N THR A 97 -12.68 -3.92 3.73
CA THR A 97 -13.08 -4.82 2.63
C THR A 97 -11.95 -5.01 1.62
N ILE A 98 -11.71 -6.25 1.17
CA ILE A 98 -10.59 -6.59 0.25
C ILE A 98 -10.77 -5.97 -1.14
N LEU A 99 -12.02 -5.78 -1.57
CA LEU A 99 -12.38 -5.15 -2.84
C LEU A 99 -13.03 -3.79 -2.61
N PHE A 100 -12.55 -3.09 -1.58
CA PHE A 100 -13.00 -1.74 -1.27
C PHE A 100 -12.74 -0.82 -2.48
N ALA A 101 -13.72 0.02 -2.76
CA ALA A 101 -13.57 1.16 -3.63
C ALA A 101 -14.35 2.30 -3.01
N PHE A 102 -13.69 3.44 -2.84
CA PHE A 102 -14.35 4.62 -2.31
C PHE A 102 -15.44 5.09 -3.27
N ASP A 103 -16.65 5.20 -2.76
CA ASP A 103 -17.81 5.72 -3.48
C ASP A 103 -18.20 7.07 -2.86
N PRO A 104 -17.93 8.19 -3.54
CA PRO A 104 -18.24 9.52 -3.01
C PRO A 104 -19.74 9.73 -2.82
N THR A 105 -20.58 9.03 -3.58
CA THR A 105 -22.05 9.21 -3.54
C THR A 105 -22.68 8.70 -2.25
N GLN A 106 -22.01 7.78 -1.56
CA GLN A 106 -22.42 7.27 -0.25
C GLN A 106 -21.80 8.06 0.92
N ALA A 107 -20.62 8.66 0.69
CA ALA A 107 -19.88 9.37 1.72
C ALA A 107 -20.26 10.85 1.83
N TRP A 108 -20.72 11.47 0.74
CA TRP A 108 -21.09 12.88 0.69
C TRP A 108 -22.62 13.08 0.74
N PRO A 109 -23.11 14.05 1.52
CA PRO A 109 -24.52 14.40 1.51
C PRO A 109 -24.93 15.00 0.15
N LYS A 110 -26.22 14.88 -0.17
CA LYS A 110 -26.82 15.37 -1.43
C LYS A 110 -26.53 16.85 -1.71
N GLU A 111 -26.28 17.63 -0.67
CA GLU A 111 -25.99 19.06 -0.73
C GLU A 111 -24.57 19.35 -1.24
N VAL A 112 -23.61 18.45 -1.02
CA VAL A 112 -22.24 18.55 -1.58
C VAL A 112 -22.22 18.01 -3.01
N THR A 113 -23.07 17.03 -3.34
CA THR A 113 -23.17 16.45 -4.69
C THR A 113 -24.06 17.24 -5.65
N HIS A 114 -24.94 18.10 -5.14
CA HIS A 114 -25.83 18.97 -5.93
C HIS A 114 -25.75 20.45 -5.54
N GLY A 115 -24.72 20.85 -4.79
CA GLY A 115 -24.45 22.26 -4.50
C GLY A 115 -24.29 23.05 -5.80
N ALA A 116 -24.73 24.30 -5.80
CA ALA A 116 -25.03 25.12 -6.98
C ALA A 116 -23.90 25.34 -8.02
N GLU A 117 -22.70 24.79 -7.81
CA GLU A 117 -21.54 24.85 -8.73
C GLU A 117 -20.81 23.51 -8.95
N LEU A 118 -21.13 22.45 -8.20
CA LEU A 118 -20.57 21.10 -8.42
C LEU A 118 -21.42 20.35 -9.46
N ASP A 119 -21.45 20.86 -10.69
CA ASP A 119 -21.94 20.07 -11.84
C ASP A 119 -20.87 19.03 -12.17
N TRP A 120 -20.79 17.97 -11.34
CA TRP A 120 -19.78 16.91 -11.44
C TRP A 120 -19.87 16.29 -12.83
N PRO A 121 -18.95 16.62 -13.77
CA PRO A 121 -19.11 16.24 -15.16
C PRO A 121 -19.09 14.72 -15.27
N ARG A 122 -19.77 14.16 -16.28
CA ARG A 122 -19.69 12.72 -16.60
C ARG A 122 -18.25 12.20 -16.65
N VAL A 123 -17.31 13.07 -17.01
CA VAL A 123 -15.86 12.82 -17.04
C VAL A 123 -15.36 12.26 -15.70
N ILE A 124 -15.73 12.87 -14.57
CA ILE A 124 -15.23 12.41 -13.28
C ILE A 124 -16.00 11.17 -12.79
N ALA A 125 -17.26 10.99 -13.19
CA ALA A 125 -18.00 9.75 -12.91
C ALA A 125 -17.39 8.54 -13.63
N ASP A 126 -16.91 8.72 -14.86
CA ASP A 126 -16.15 7.70 -15.59
C ASP A 126 -14.78 7.44 -14.94
N ASP A 127 -14.10 8.48 -14.45
CA ASP A 127 -12.84 8.32 -13.71
C ASP A 127 -13.01 7.64 -12.35
N PHE A 128 -14.15 7.84 -11.68
CA PHE A 128 -14.50 7.06 -10.48
C PHE A 128 -14.76 5.60 -10.79
N HIS A 129 -15.33 5.29 -11.96
CA HIS A 129 -15.45 3.91 -12.42
C HIS A 129 -14.08 3.28 -12.64
N ALA A 130 -13.17 3.98 -13.32
CA ALA A 130 -11.79 3.56 -13.51
C ALA A 130 -11.06 3.39 -12.16
N PHE A 131 -11.18 4.36 -11.26
CA PHE A 131 -10.64 4.33 -9.89
C PHE A 131 -11.14 3.12 -9.10
N ARG A 132 -12.43 2.79 -9.18
CA ARG A 132 -12.98 1.60 -8.53
C ARG A 132 -12.35 0.32 -9.06
N MET A 133 -12.15 0.23 -10.37
CA MET A 133 -11.54 -0.95 -10.98
C MET A 133 -10.05 -1.07 -10.60
N THR A 134 -9.31 0.03 -10.66
CA THR A 134 -7.87 0.06 -10.34
C THR A 134 -7.58 -0.14 -8.86
N SER A 135 -8.36 0.47 -7.95
CA SER A 135 -8.23 0.28 -6.50
C SER A 135 -8.48 -1.18 -6.08
N ARG A 136 -9.49 -1.84 -6.65
CA ARG A 136 -9.73 -3.28 -6.44
C ARG A 136 -8.59 -4.15 -6.94
N ALA A 137 -8.09 -3.87 -8.15
CA ALA A 137 -6.95 -4.58 -8.71
C ALA A 137 -5.69 -4.41 -7.84
N MET A 138 -5.42 -3.17 -7.40
CA MET A 138 -4.33 -2.83 -6.49
C MET A 138 -4.43 -3.61 -5.17
N ALA A 139 -5.62 -3.66 -4.55
CA ALA A 139 -5.83 -4.40 -3.31
C ALA A 139 -5.56 -5.90 -3.47
N VAL A 140 -6.02 -6.51 -4.57
CA VAL A 140 -5.73 -7.92 -4.90
C VAL A 140 -4.23 -8.16 -5.09
N LEU A 141 -3.53 -7.27 -5.79
CA LEU A 141 -2.08 -7.36 -5.98
C LEU A 141 -1.30 -7.22 -4.67
N TYR A 142 -1.70 -6.32 -3.76
CA TYR A 142 -1.10 -6.26 -2.42
C TYR A 142 -1.36 -7.55 -1.64
N CYS A 143 -2.57 -8.12 -1.69
CA CYS A 143 -2.89 -9.37 -1.01
C CYS A 143 -2.08 -10.56 -1.56
N MET A 144 -1.92 -10.68 -2.88
CA MET A 144 -1.06 -11.71 -3.50
C MET A 144 0.40 -11.54 -3.07
N GLY A 145 0.90 -10.29 -3.05
CA GLY A 145 2.25 -9.98 -2.60
C GLY A 145 2.48 -10.37 -1.15
N VAL A 146 1.59 -9.97 -0.23
CA VAL A 146 1.67 -10.33 1.20
C VAL A 146 1.56 -11.83 1.41
N GLY A 147 0.68 -12.51 0.66
CA GLY A 147 0.57 -13.97 0.71
C GLY A 147 1.85 -14.67 0.27
N ALA A 148 2.48 -14.21 -0.80
CA ALA A 148 3.75 -14.76 -1.28
C ALA A 148 4.90 -14.56 -0.29
N ILE A 149 5.03 -13.36 0.29
CA ILE A 149 6.04 -13.05 1.30
C ILE A 149 5.78 -13.86 2.58
N GLY A 150 4.53 -13.96 3.00
CA GLY A 150 4.12 -14.79 4.14
C GLY A 150 4.50 -16.26 3.95
N ALA A 151 4.31 -16.81 2.75
CA ALA A 151 4.72 -18.18 2.42
C ALA A 151 6.25 -18.37 2.53
N VAL A 152 7.06 -17.38 2.14
CA VAL A 152 8.53 -17.41 2.33
C VAL A 152 8.89 -17.48 3.80
N LEU A 153 8.28 -16.61 4.63
CA LEU A 153 8.55 -16.57 6.07
C LEU A 153 8.12 -17.87 6.77
N ILE A 154 6.96 -18.43 6.40
CA ILE A 154 6.49 -19.72 6.92
C ILE A 154 7.44 -20.85 6.48
N GLY A 155 7.88 -20.84 5.21
CA GLY A 155 8.84 -21.81 4.70
C GLY A 155 10.15 -21.81 5.50
N ARG A 156 10.65 -20.62 5.88
CA ARG A 156 11.84 -20.45 6.72
C ARG A 156 11.65 -20.99 8.14
N VAL A 157 10.47 -20.79 8.73
CA VAL A 157 10.15 -21.38 10.04
C VAL A 157 10.09 -22.90 9.92
N PHE A 158 9.46 -23.43 8.86
CA PHE A 158 9.34 -24.86 8.63
C PHE A 158 10.71 -25.54 8.42
N GLU A 159 11.66 -24.89 7.73
CA GLU A 159 13.05 -25.34 7.59
C GLU A 159 13.72 -25.65 8.93
N THR A 160 13.46 -24.78 9.91
CA THR A 160 14.04 -24.88 11.24
C THR A 160 13.56 -26.14 11.95
N PHE A 161 12.34 -26.59 11.65
CA PHE A 161 11.77 -27.82 12.20
C PHE A 161 12.08 -29.05 11.34
N MET A 162 12.14 -28.92 10.02
CA MET A 162 12.30 -30.03 9.09
C MET A 162 13.19 -29.62 7.91
N PRO A 163 14.48 -30.03 7.90
CA PRO A 163 15.40 -29.65 6.83
C PRO A 163 15.01 -30.35 5.53
N TRP A 164 14.53 -29.57 4.54
CA TRP A 164 14.14 -30.08 3.23
C TRP A 164 14.96 -29.42 2.12
N GLY A 165 15.60 -30.22 1.26
CA GLY A 165 16.63 -29.76 0.31
C GLY A 165 16.18 -28.86 -0.85
N GLY A 166 14.89 -28.52 -0.98
CA GLY A 166 14.33 -27.76 -2.11
C GLY A 166 14.04 -26.27 -1.86
N GLN A 167 14.39 -25.75 -0.67
CA GLN A 167 13.83 -24.48 -0.20
C GLN A 167 14.35 -23.23 -0.90
N GLY A 168 15.60 -23.23 -1.39
CA GLY A 168 16.17 -22.05 -2.06
C GLY A 168 15.40 -21.66 -3.33
N LEU A 169 14.97 -22.63 -4.13
CA LEU A 169 14.18 -22.40 -5.34
C LEU A 169 12.75 -21.94 -5.01
N PHE A 170 12.15 -22.52 -3.96
CA PHE A 170 10.84 -22.11 -3.46
C PHE A 170 10.89 -20.63 -3.03
N GLU A 171 11.83 -20.26 -2.17
CA GLU A 171 12.00 -18.89 -1.70
C GLU A 171 12.22 -17.91 -2.86
N PHE A 172 13.10 -18.25 -3.81
CA PHE A 172 13.33 -17.42 -4.99
C PHE A 172 12.04 -17.16 -5.77
N TRP A 173 11.23 -18.19 -6.04
CA TRP A 173 9.99 -18.01 -6.80
C TRP A 173 8.95 -17.15 -6.10
N PHE A 174 8.74 -17.39 -4.81
CA PHE A 174 7.77 -16.61 -4.03
C PHE A 174 8.25 -15.18 -3.81
N LEU A 175 9.56 -14.93 -3.67
CA LEU A 175 10.10 -13.57 -3.59
C LEU A 175 9.94 -12.81 -4.91
N ILE A 176 10.20 -13.44 -6.05
CA ILE A 176 9.97 -12.82 -7.37
C ILE A 176 8.49 -12.50 -7.57
N LEU A 177 7.60 -13.45 -7.26
CA LEU A 177 6.15 -13.24 -7.34
C LEU A 177 5.69 -12.09 -6.44
N GLY A 178 6.16 -12.07 -5.19
CA GLY A 178 5.86 -11.00 -4.24
C GLY A 178 6.39 -9.65 -4.69
N SER A 179 7.65 -9.59 -5.13
CA SER A 179 8.29 -8.37 -5.62
C SER A 179 7.57 -7.80 -6.84
N PHE A 180 7.21 -8.65 -7.81
CA PHE A 180 6.46 -8.23 -8.99
C PHE A 180 5.07 -7.69 -8.62
N SER A 181 4.32 -8.45 -7.81
CA SER A 181 2.96 -8.06 -7.42
C SER A 181 2.93 -6.74 -6.63
N ILE A 182 3.83 -6.57 -5.66
CA ILE A 182 3.93 -5.34 -4.87
C ILE A 182 4.36 -4.17 -5.75
N SER A 183 5.35 -4.35 -6.64
CA SER A 183 5.81 -3.27 -7.52
C SER A 183 4.69 -2.77 -8.45
N VAL A 184 3.92 -3.68 -9.05
CA VAL A 184 2.75 -3.31 -9.89
C VAL A 184 1.71 -2.58 -9.04
N ALA A 185 1.43 -3.05 -7.82
CA ALA A 185 0.52 -2.38 -6.90
C ALA A 185 1.01 -0.97 -6.51
N SER A 186 2.31 -0.78 -6.27
CA SER A 186 2.92 0.53 -5.98
C SER A 186 2.79 1.49 -7.17
N VAL A 187 2.95 1.00 -8.41
CA VAL A 187 2.74 1.81 -9.62
C VAL A 187 1.28 2.27 -9.71
N ILE A 188 0.31 1.36 -9.56
CA ILE A 188 -1.12 1.71 -9.58
C ILE A 188 -1.43 2.74 -8.48
N ALA A 189 -0.91 2.53 -7.27
CA ALA A 189 -1.11 3.46 -6.17
C ALA A 189 -0.53 4.85 -6.47
N THR A 190 0.61 4.91 -7.17
CA THR A 190 1.25 6.17 -7.58
C THR A 190 0.42 6.91 -8.63
N VAL A 191 -0.11 6.19 -9.62
CA VAL A 191 -1.03 6.74 -10.63
C VAL A 191 -2.28 7.31 -9.96
N ILE A 192 -2.90 6.54 -9.06
CA ILE A 192 -4.05 7.02 -8.29
C ILE A 192 -3.68 8.26 -7.47
N ALA A 193 -2.56 8.24 -6.76
CA ALA A 193 -2.14 9.35 -5.92
C ALA A 193 -1.96 10.65 -6.70
N PHE A 194 -1.38 10.63 -7.91
CA PHE A 194 -1.11 11.85 -8.66
C PHE A 194 -2.26 12.25 -9.58
N ASP A 195 -2.75 11.35 -10.42
CA ASP A 195 -3.72 11.69 -11.47
C ASP A 195 -5.08 12.02 -10.85
N PHE A 196 -5.52 11.21 -9.88
CA PHE A 196 -6.82 11.40 -9.26
C PHE A 196 -6.86 12.66 -8.39
N VAL A 197 -5.78 12.94 -7.64
CA VAL A 197 -5.66 14.17 -6.85
C VAL A 197 -5.64 15.40 -7.75
N SER A 198 -4.89 15.36 -8.85
CA SER A 198 -4.88 16.46 -9.82
C SER A 198 -6.25 16.69 -10.44
N LEU A 199 -6.96 15.61 -10.78
CA LEU A 199 -8.30 15.69 -11.36
C LEU A 199 -9.31 16.32 -10.38
N ILE A 200 -9.28 15.90 -9.11
CA ILE A 200 -10.14 16.47 -8.07
C ILE A 200 -9.82 17.93 -7.84
N ASN A 201 -8.53 18.30 -7.76
CA ASN A 201 -8.15 19.70 -7.55
C ASN A 201 -8.56 20.59 -8.73
N ALA A 202 -8.48 20.09 -9.96
CA ALA A 202 -8.90 20.83 -11.16
C ALA A 202 -10.42 21.10 -11.21
N HIS A 203 -11.25 20.17 -10.71
CA HIS A 203 -12.70 20.30 -10.72
C HIS A 203 -13.29 20.81 -9.39
N GLY A 204 -12.51 20.76 -8.31
CA GLY A 204 -12.93 21.15 -6.97
C GLY A 204 -12.77 22.64 -6.65
N GLU A 205 -12.09 23.41 -7.52
CA GLU A 205 -11.79 24.83 -7.30
C GLU A 205 -13.06 25.67 -7.12
N GLY A 206 -14.11 25.42 -7.92
CA GLY A 206 -15.40 26.13 -7.84
C GLY A 206 -16.23 25.79 -6.58
N SER A 207 -15.81 24.83 -5.76
CA SER A 207 -16.57 24.43 -4.57
C SER A 207 -15.70 24.14 -3.36
N ASN A 208 -14.47 24.66 -3.36
CA ASN A 208 -13.54 24.55 -2.23
C ASN A 208 -13.31 23.10 -1.76
N VAL A 209 -13.36 22.15 -2.69
CA VAL A 209 -12.98 20.75 -2.47
C VAL A 209 -11.52 20.62 -2.91
N SER A 210 -10.67 20.06 -2.06
CA SER A 210 -9.27 19.81 -2.41
C SER A 210 -8.86 18.39 -2.05
N ALA A 211 -7.84 17.88 -2.72
CA ALA A 211 -7.29 16.56 -2.49
C ALA A 211 -5.77 16.66 -2.32
N HIS A 212 -5.23 15.82 -1.44
CA HIS A 212 -3.80 15.66 -1.22
C HIS A 212 -3.43 14.18 -1.27
N TYR A 213 -2.32 13.85 -1.92
CA TYR A 213 -1.80 12.49 -1.91
C TYR A 213 -1.06 12.18 -0.61
N GLY A 214 -0.94 10.89 -0.28
CA GLY A 214 -0.23 10.47 0.93
C GLY A 214 1.23 10.13 0.71
N ASP A 215 2.11 11.09 0.99
CA ASP A 215 3.56 10.96 0.82
C ASP A 215 4.14 9.77 1.58
N LYS A 216 3.68 9.55 2.83
CA LYS A 216 4.20 8.47 3.68
C LYS A 216 3.80 7.11 3.14
N PHE A 217 2.56 6.98 2.64
CA PHE A 217 2.10 5.75 2.01
C PHE A 217 2.95 5.42 0.77
N LEU A 218 3.19 6.40 -0.11
CA LEU A 218 4.05 6.23 -1.28
C LEU A 218 5.47 5.81 -0.89
N GLY A 219 6.07 6.48 0.10
CA GLY A 219 7.38 6.12 0.61
C GLY A 219 7.44 4.69 1.16
N MET A 220 6.43 4.26 1.92
CA MET A 220 6.37 2.91 2.48
C MET A 220 6.19 1.83 1.42
N THR A 221 5.27 2.02 0.45
CA THR A 221 5.06 1.00 -0.59
C THR A 221 6.28 0.83 -1.48
N TRP A 222 6.94 1.92 -1.87
CA TRP A 222 8.18 1.84 -2.66
C TRP A 222 9.36 1.30 -1.87
N ALA A 223 9.44 1.59 -0.56
CA ALA A 223 10.43 0.95 0.31
C ALA A 223 10.23 -0.57 0.38
N SER A 224 8.98 -1.04 0.51
CA SER A 224 8.66 -2.46 0.47
C SER A 224 9.05 -3.10 -0.87
N ALA A 225 8.67 -2.47 -1.99
CA ALA A 225 9.03 -2.95 -3.33
C ALA A 225 10.56 -3.04 -3.51
N GLY A 226 11.30 -2.01 -3.07
CA GLY A 226 12.76 -2.00 -3.13
C GLY A 226 13.42 -3.09 -2.28
N LEU A 227 12.91 -3.32 -1.07
CA LEU A 227 13.38 -4.40 -0.18
C LEU A 227 13.13 -5.78 -0.80
N LEU A 228 11.96 -6.01 -1.40
CA LEU A 228 11.63 -7.29 -2.05
C LEU A 228 12.47 -7.52 -3.31
N LEU A 229 12.75 -6.46 -4.08
CA LEU A 229 13.66 -6.54 -5.23
C LEU A 229 15.08 -6.91 -4.76
N ALA A 230 15.59 -6.24 -3.73
CA ALA A 230 16.91 -6.55 -3.16
C ALA A 230 16.98 -7.99 -2.61
N GLY A 231 15.94 -8.45 -1.91
CA GLY A 231 15.83 -9.82 -1.43
C GLY A 231 15.78 -10.84 -2.56
N SER A 232 15.04 -10.54 -3.64
CA SER A 232 14.95 -11.39 -4.83
C SER A 232 16.31 -11.54 -5.53
N VAL A 233 17.05 -10.44 -5.69
CA VAL A 233 18.41 -10.45 -6.26
C VAL A 233 19.36 -11.26 -5.39
N ALA A 234 19.32 -11.08 -4.07
CA ALA A 234 20.16 -11.84 -3.16
C ALA A 234 19.83 -13.35 -3.18
N SER A 235 18.54 -13.70 -3.27
CA SER A 235 18.10 -15.08 -3.43
C SER A 235 18.59 -15.69 -4.75
N PHE A 236 18.50 -14.96 -5.86
CA PHE A 236 19.06 -15.38 -7.15
C PHE A 236 20.56 -15.70 -7.07
N VAL A 237 21.35 -14.81 -6.46
CA VAL A 237 22.80 -15.01 -6.28
C VAL A 237 23.08 -16.26 -5.45
N ASN A 238 22.31 -16.47 -4.38
CA ASN A 238 22.47 -17.63 -3.50
C ASN A 238 22.13 -18.94 -4.21
N VAL A 239 21.04 -18.98 -4.98
CA VAL A 239 20.56 -20.19 -5.66
C VAL A 239 21.38 -20.52 -6.89
N PHE A 240 21.64 -19.56 -7.78
CA PHE A 240 22.21 -19.88 -9.10
C PHE A 240 23.72 -19.69 -9.15
N ILE A 241 24.26 -18.61 -8.56
CA ILE A 241 25.70 -18.30 -8.67
C ILE A 241 26.52 -19.16 -7.71
N ARG A 242 26.05 -19.33 -6.47
CA ARG A 242 26.79 -20.15 -5.49
C ARG A 242 26.66 -21.65 -5.76
N ALA A 243 25.49 -22.12 -6.21
CA ALA A 243 25.34 -23.52 -6.62
C ALA A 243 26.24 -23.85 -7.83
N ALA A 244 26.31 -22.97 -8.83
CA ALA A 244 27.20 -23.18 -9.99
C ALA A 244 28.69 -23.25 -9.60
N ARG A 245 29.12 -22.52 -8.58
CA ARG A 245 30.51 -22.57 -8.07
C ARG A 245 30.81 -23.79 -7.20
N ALA A 246 29.78 -24.47 -6.69
CA ALA A 246 29.94 -25.63 -5.83
C ALA A 246 30.04 -26.95 -6.62
N VAL A 247 29.75 -26.95 -7.93
CA VAL A 247 29.94 -28.11 -8.80
C VAL A 247 31.43 -28.20 -9.18
N PRO A 248 32.19 -29.22 -8.72
CA PRO A 248 33.58 -29.39 -9.12
C PRO A 248 33.67 -29.68 -10.62
N ALA A 249 34.65 -29.07 -11.30
CA ALA A 249 34.92 -29.34 -12.70
C ALA A 249 35.22 -30.85 -12.90
N PRO A 250 34.73 -31.49 -13.98
CA PRO A 250 35.05 -32.88 -14.25
C PRO A 250 36.56 -33.05 -14.37
N ALA A 251 37.12 -34.00 -13.63
CA ALA A 251 38.54 -34.34 -13.72
C ALA A 251 38.84 -34.79 -15.15
N VAL A 252 39.76 -34.10 -15.83
CA VAL A 252 40.30 -34.54 -17.12
C VAL A 252 41.19 -35.74 -16.82
N GLU A 253 40.67 -36.94 -17.07
CA GLU A 253 41.45 -38.17 -17.11
C GLU A 253 42.49 -38.01 -18.22
N LYS A 254 43.75 -37.86 -17.85
CA LYS A 254 44.85 -37.95 -18.80
C LYS A 254 45.09 -39.43 -19.03
N ASP A 255 44.62 -39.95 -20.16
CA ASP A 255 45.05 -41.25 -20.66
C ASP A 255 46.58 -41.21 -20.81
N ILE A 256 47.27 -41.91 -19.91
CA ILE A 256 48.70 -42.18 -20.03
C ILE A 256 48.80 -43.37 -20.99
N GLU A 257 49.03 -43.08 -22.27
CA GLU A 257 49.51 -44.09 -23.22
C GLU A 257 50.91 -44.56 -22.77
N GLY A 258 51.01 -45.87 -22.52
CA GLY A 258 52.24 -46.61 -22.28
C GLY A 258 52.09 -48.02 -22.83
#